data_AF-A0A4R0YTJ7-F1
#
_entry.id   AF-A0A4R0YTJ7-F1
#
_cell.length_a   1.000
_cell.length_b   1.000
_cell.length_c   1.000
_cell.angle_alpha   90.00
_cell.angle_beta   90.00
_cell.angle_gamma   90.00
#
_symmetry.space_group_name_H-M   'P 1'
#
loop_
_entity.id
_entity.type
_entity.pdbx_description
1 polymer ?
#
loop_
_entity_poly.entity_id
_entity_poly.type
_entity_poly.pdbx_seq_one_letter_code
_entity_poly.pdbx_strand_id
1 'polypeptide(L)'
;MRQLYTSPRQENIDRVVALLTEKGIECTVVNRSTWNKPTYQRFSYSQRQENRESWPQVWVSKADDYTEARTVLKELGIEPVVRHGEELALARNPTPEMRQQSTANRIRRIVMLAVAGAFVVLMLRYMGVI
;
A
#
# COMPACT_ATOMS: atom_id res chain seq x y z
N MET A 1 -1.10 4.95 18.00
CA MET A 1 -1.40 3.55 17.61
C MET A 1 -1.36 3.40 16.10
N ARG A 2 -0.65 2.39 15.59
CA ARG A 2 -0.56 2.12 14.14
C ARG A 2 -0.66 0.62 13.86
N GLN A 3 -1.45 0.25 12.86
CA GLN A 3 -1.62 -1.14 12.46
C GLN A 3 -0.31 -1.70 11.91
N LEU A 4 0.06 -2.88 12.39
CA LEU A 4 1.28 -3.58 12.00
C LEU A 4 0.99 -4.83 11.18
N TYR A 5 0.04 -5.65 11.63
CA TYR A 5 -0.25 -6.95 11.02
C TYR A 5 -1.74 -7.28 11.09
N THR A 6 -2.23 -8.06 10.11
CA THR A 6 -3.60 -8.57 10.09
C THR A 6 -3.64 -9.92 9.40
N SER A 7 -4.44 -10.83 9.94
CA SER A 7 -4.59 -12.18 9.44
C SER A 7 -5.95 -12.74 9.85
N PRO A 8 -6.63 -13.51 8.98
CA PRO A 8 -7.88 -14.19 9.34
C PRO A 8 -7.66 -15.27 10.42
N ARG A 9 -6.43 -15.79 10.56
CA ARG A 9 -6.08 -16.83 11.53
C ARG A 9 -5.61 -16.21 12.84
N GLN A 10 -6.32 -16.53 13.92
CA GLN A 10 -6.03 -16.04 15.28
C GLN A 10 -4.69 -16.53 15.82
N GLU A 11 -4.29 -17.78 15.52
CA GLU A 11 -2.98 -18.32 15.90
C GLU A 11 -1.81 -17.47 15.40
N ASN A 12 -1.91 -16.92 14.18
CA ASN A 12 -0.86 -16.06 13.63
C ASN A 12 -0.74 -14.74 14.40
N ILE A 13 -1.88 -14.20 14.85
CA ILE A 13 -1.96 -12.97 15.62
C ILE A 13 -1.32 -13.19 16.99
N ASP A 14 -1.65 -14.32 17.63
CA ASP A 14 -1.09 -14.69 18.93
C ASP A 14 0.44 -14.90 18.86
N ARG A 15 0.94 -15.53 17.79
CA ARG A 15 2.39 -15.66 17.55
C ARG A 15 3.07 -14.31 17.38
N VAL A 16 2.51 -13.40 16.59
CA VAL A 16 3.09 -12.05 16.42
C VAL A 16 3.07 -11.28 17.74
N VAL A 17 2.00 -11.37 18.52
CA VAL A 17 1.93 -10.72 19.85
C VAL A 17 3.00 -11.28 20.79
N ALA A 18 3.20 -12.60 20.82
CA ALA A 18 4.25 -13.22 21.63
C ALA A 18 5.65 -12.71 21.23
N LEU A 19 5.95 -12.70 19.93
CA LEU A 19 7.21 -12.17 19.38
C LEU A 19 7.45 -10.70 19.75
N LEU A 20 6.42 -9.85 19.65
CA LEU A 20 6.54 -8.43 20.03
C LEU A 20 6.74 -8.28 21.54
N THR A 21 6.04 -9.10 22.34
CA THR A 21 6.16 -9.10 23.81
C THR A 21 7.55 -9.52 24.26
N GLU A 22 8.15 -10.54 23.63
CA GLU A 22 9.53 -10.98 23.89
C GLU A 22 10.56 -9.87 23.64
N LYS A 23 10.28 -8.96 22.70
CA LYS A 23 11.10 -7.79 22.40
C LYS A 23 10.76 -6.57 23.25
N GLY A 24 9.80 -6.67 24.17
CA GLY A 24 9.36 -5.57 25.03
C GLY A 24 8.51 -4.51 24.29
N ILE A 25 7.98 -4.84 23.12
CA ILE A 25 7.17 -3.93 22.31
C ILE A 25 5.71 -4.00 22.74
N GLU A 26 5.15 -2.86 23.14
CA GLU A 26 3.76 -2.80 23.58
C GLU A 26 2.79 -2.83 22.39
N CYS A 27 1.90 -3.84 22.37
CA CYS A 27 0.92 -4.02 21.32
C CYS A 27 -0.49 -4.30 21.85
N THR A 28 -1.49 -3.94 21.04
CA THR A 28 -2.91 -4.17 21.29
C THR A 28 -3.52 -4.96 20.13
N VAL A 29 -4.40 -5.91 20.45
CA VAL A 29 -5.13 -6.68 19.44
C VAL A 29 -6.57 -6.17 19.31
N VAL A 30 -6.99 -5.87 18.09
CA VAL A 30 -8.35 -5.45 17.73
C VAL A 30 -9.04 -6.56 16.93
N ASN A 31 -10.37 -6.65 17.01
CA ASN A 31 -11.20 -7.66 16.32
C ASN A 31 -10.84 -9.11 16.68
N ARG A 32 -10.37 -9.34 17.91
CA ARG A 32 -10.12 -10.69 18.40
C ARG A 32 -11.46 -11.39 18.62
N SER A 33 -11.65 -12.55 17.99
CA SER A 33 -12.78 -13.42 18.28
C SER A 33 -12.57 -14.08 19.65
N THR A 34 -13.58 -14.03 20.51
CA THR A 34 -13.61 -14.82 21.76
C THR A 34 -13.84 -16.30 21.46
N TRP A 35 -14.50 -16.60 20.35
CA TRP A 35 -14.76 -17.97 19.90
C TRP A 35 -13.59 -18.50 19.08
N ASN A 36 -12.98 -19.60 19.55
CA ASN A 36 -11.92 -20.29 18.83
C ASN A 36 -12.52 -21.11 17.68
N LYS A 37 -12.58 -20.51 16.48
CA LYS A 37 -13.07 -21.21 15.28
C LYS A 37 -12.02 -22.21 14.78
N PRO A 38 -12.43 -23.37 14.25
CA PRO A 38 -11.49 -24.29 13.60
C PRO A 38 -10.74 -23.59 12.45
N THR A 39 -9.41 -23.52 12.55
CA THR A 39 -8.53 -22.89 11.55
C THR A 39 -8.48 -23.66 10.23
N TYR A 40 -8.89 -24.92 10.22
CA TYR A 40 -8.80 -25.86 9.09
C TYR A 40 -9.94 -25.69 8.07
N GLN A 41 -10.25 -24.46 7.69
CA GLN A 41 -11.19 -24.20 6.59
C GLN A 41 -10.44 -24.25 5.26
N ARG A 42 -10.90 -25.10 4.33
CA ARG A 42 -10.33 -25.18 2.98
C ARG A 42 -10.46 -23.82 2.30
N PHE A 43 -9.43 -23.44 1.55
CA PHE A 43 -9.46 -22.26 0.68
C PHE A 43 -10.68 -22.36 -0.24
N SER A 44 -11.56 -21.35 -0.19
CA SER A 44 -12.76 -21.30 -1.01
C SER A 44 -12.60 -20.26 -2.10
N TYR A 45 -12.70 -20.69 -3.37
CA TYR A 45 -12.72 -19.79 -4.52
C TYR A 45 -14.03 -18.98 -4.62
N SER A 46 -15.09 -19.38 -3.90
CA SER A 46 -16.37 -18.67 -3.86
C SER A 46 -16.50 -17.69 -2.69
N GLN A 47 -15.52 -17.63 -1.77
CA GLN A 47 -15.47 -16.60 -0.74
C GLN A 47 -15.08 -15.26 -1.36
N ARG A 48 -16.07 -14.63 -1.99
CA ARG A 48 -16.00 -13.27 -2.48
C ARG A 48 -16.10 -12.34 -1.27
N GLN A 49 -14.97 -11.75 -0.88
CA GLN A 49 -14.87 -10.68 0.12
C GLN A 49 -15.25 -11.07 1.56
N GLU A 50 -14.37 -11.83 2.25
CA GLU A 50 -14.27 -11.57 3.68
C GLU A 50 -13.72 -10.15 3.86
N ASN A 51 -14.45 -9.32 4.63
CA ASN A 51 -14.02 -7.96 4.91
C ASN A 51 -12.71 -8.01 5.71
N ARG A 52 -11.58 -7.70 5.09
CA ARG A 52 -10.26 -7.70 5.73
C ARG A 52 -10.21 -6.83 6.99
N GLU A 53 -11.05 -5.80 7.07
CA GLU A 53 -11.17 -4.93 8.24
C GLU A 53 -11.78 -5.66 9.45
N SER A 54 -12.56 -6.72 9.25
CA SER A 54 -13.14 -7.51 10.35
C SER A 54 -12.21 -8.58 10.89
N TRP A 55 -11.11 -8.88 10.19
CA TRP A 55 -10.10 -9.81 10.69
C TRP A 55 -9.42 -9.25 11.94
N PRO A 56 -8.88 -10.13 12.81
CA PRO A 56 -8.05 -9.69 13.91
C PRO A 56 -6.82 -8.92 13.42
N GLN A 57 -6.43 -7.91 14.19
CA GLN A 57 -5.37 -6.96 13.83
C GLN A 57 -4.46 -6.69 15.03
N VAL A 58 -3.16 -6.61 14.78
CA VAL A 58 -2.16 -6.20 15.76
C VAL A 58 -1.80 -4.74 15.52
N TRP A 59 -1.92 -3.94 16.57
CA TRP A 59 -1.61 -2.51 16.60
C TRP A 59 -0.48 -2.26 17.58
N VAL A 60 0.51 -1.46 17.20
CA VAL A 60 1.57 -1.03 18.12
C VAL A 60 1.07 0.22 18.85
N SER A 61 1.19 0.22 20.19
CA SER A 61 0.71 1.32 21.05
C SER A 61 1.53 2.60 20.82
N LYS A 62 2.86 2.47 20.96
CA LYS A 62 3.83 3.57 20.86
C LYS A 62 4.30 3.78 19.42
N ALA A 63 4.48 5.03 19.03
CA ALA A 63 4.94 5.36 17.68
C ALA A 63 6.42 5.02 17.49
N ASP A 64 7.23 5.16 18.53
CA ASP A 64 8.68 4.95 18.50
C ASP A 64 9.02 3.47 18.24
N ASP A 65 8.29 2.56 18.88
CA ASP A 65 8.49 1.11 18.75
C ASP A 65 8.02 0.56 17.39
N TYR A 66 7.31 1.34 16.58
CA TYR A 66 6.74 0.87 15.31
C TYR A 66 7.81 0.46 14.30
N THR A 67 8.94 1.17 14.28
CA THR A 67 10.05 0.86 13.37
C THR A 67 10.69 -0.47 13.75
N GLU A 68 10.93 -0.70 15.03
CA GLU A 68 11.49 -1.95 15.55
C GLU A 68 10.53 -3.12 15.30
N ALA A 69 9.23 -2.94 15.57
CA ALA A 69 8.21 -3.94 15.31
C ALA A 69 8.14 -4.37 13.84
N ARG A 70 8.36 -3.43 12.90
CA ARG A 70 8.46 -3.75 11.47
C ARG A 70 9.72 -4.54 11.12
N THR A 71 10.84 -4.24 11.77
CA THR A 71 12.09 -4.99 11.59
C THR A 71 11.91 -6.43 12.02
N VAL A 72 11.28 -6.69 13.18
CA VAL A 72 10.96 -8.04 13.66
C VAL A 72 10.14 -8.83 12.64
N LEU A 73 9.09 -8.23 12.07
CA LEU A 73 8.30 -8.91 11.03
C LEU A 73 9.11 -9.16 9.75
N LYS A 74 9.97 -8.21 9.36
CA LYS A 74 10.83 -8.36 8.18
C LYS A 74 11.84 -9.50 8.34
N GLU A 75 12.42 -9.67 9.53
CA GLU A 75 13.34 -10.77 9.85
C GLU A 75 12.66 -12.15 9.68
N LEU A 76 11.35 -12.23 9.95
CA LEU A 76 10.54 -13.43 9.74
C LEU A 76 10.12 -13.64 8.27
N GLY A 77 10.53 -12.75 7.35
CA GLY A 77 10.09 -12.76 5.96
C GLY A 77 8.66 -12.27 5.75
N ILE A 78 8.02 -11.70 6.77
CA ILE A 78 6.68 -11.12 6.67
C ILE A 78 6.83 -9.65 6.31
N GLU A 79 6.67 -9.34 5.03
CA GLU A 79 6.79 -7.97 4.57
C GLU A 79 5.59 -7.12 5.05
N PRO A 80 5.82 -6.08 5.87
CA PRO A 80 4.73 -5.28 6.42
C PRO A 80 3.97 -4.59 5.28
N VAL A 81 2.63 -4.59 5.35
CA VAL A 81 1.78 -3.96 4.33
C VAL A 81 2.09 -2.47 4.26
N VAL A 82 2.73 -2.04 3.18
CA VAL A 82 2.90 -0.63 2.85
C VAL A 82 1.68 -0.20 2.04
N ARG A 83 0.97 0.83 2.49
CA ARG A 83 -0.12 1.44 1.70
C ARG A 83 0.48 1.96 0.39
N HIS A 84 -0.11 1.57 -0.75
CA HIS A 84 0.46 1.80 -2.09
C HIS A 84 1.86 1.21 -2.30
N GLY A 85 2.22 0.14 -1.58
CA GLY A 85 3.55 -0.48 -1.67
C GLY A 85 3.90 -0.91 -3.09
N GLU A 86 2.95 -1.49 -3.82
CA GLU A 86 3.14 -1.89 -5.22
C GLU A 86 3.33 -0.68 -6.14
N GLU A 87 2.52 0.36 -6.02
CA GLU A 87 2.66 1.60 -6.79
C GLU A 87 4.00 2.29 -6.51
N LEU A 88 4.45 2.32 -5.24
CA LEU A 88 5.74 2.89 -4.83
C LEU A 88 6.92 2.04 -5.34
N ALA A 89 6.78 0.71 -5.34
CA ALA A 89 7.78 -0.18 -5.91
C ALA A 89 7.89 -0.01 -7.43
N LEU A 90 6.75 0.12 -8.12
CA LEU A 90 6.67 0.41 -9.56
C LEU A 90 7.20 1.81 -9.89
N ALA A 91 6.98 2.80 -9.03
CA ALA A 91 7.54 4.14 -9.20
C ALA A 91 9.08 4.14 -9.04
N ARG A 92 9.61 3.33 -8.11
CA ARG A 92 11.05 3.20 -7.89
C ARG A 92 11.75 2.39 -8.98
N ASN A 93 11.10 1.33 -9.46
CA ASN A 93 11.60 0.47 -10.53
C ASN A 93 10.56 0.34 -11.65
N PRO A 94 10.38 1.39 -12.46
CA PRO A 94 9.39 1.36 -13.52
C PRO A 94 9.82 0.38 -14.61
N THR A 95 8.87 -0.44 -15.05
CA THR A 95 9.09 -1.38 -16.16
C THR A 95 9.43 -0.63 -17.46
N PRO A 96 10.10 -1.28 -18.42
CA PRO A 96 10.43 -0.64 -19.70
C PRO A 96 9.21 -0.04 -20.42
N GLU A 97 8.06 -0.70 -20.36
CA GLU A 97 6.80 -0.23 -20.95
C GLU A 97 6.30 1.07 -20.30
N MET A 98 6.35 1.17 -18.97
CA MET A 98 5.96 2.37 -18.23
C MET A 98 6.85 3.58 -18.59
N ARG A 99 8.14 3.34 -18.82
CA ARG A 99 9.09 4.40 -19.26
C ARG A 99 8.78 4.89 -20.68
N GLN A 100 8.37 3.99 -21.58
CA GLN A 100 7.97 4.36 -22.94
C GLN A 100 6.68 5.20 -22.92
N GLN A 101 5.69 4.80 -22.13
CA GLN A 101 4.44 5.56 -21.98
C GLN A 101 4.66 6.96 -21.39
N SER A 102 5.51 7.10 -20.38
CA SER A 102 5.81 8.41 -19.78
C SER A 102 6.51 9.35 -20.77
N THR A 103 7.43 8.81 -21.58
CA THR A 103 8.09 9.56 -22.65
C THR A 103 7.10 9.99 -23.73
N ALA A 104 6.23 9.07 -24.18
CA ALA A 104 5.19 9.39 -25.15
C ALA A 104 4.22 10.48 -24.65
N ASN A 105 3.80 10.40 -23.38
CA ASN A 105 2.96 11.43 -22.76
C ASN A 105 3.68 12.79 -22.65
N ARG A 106 4.98 12.79 -22.36
CA ARG A 106 5.79 14.03 -22.34
C ARG A 106 5.85 14.68 -23.72
N ILE A 107 6.13 13.89 -24.76
CA ILE A 107 6.16 14.37 -26.15
C ILE A 107 4.78 14.88 -26.56
N ARG A 108 3.71 14.13 -26.27
CA ARG A 108 2.33 14.55 -26.55
C ARG A 108 1.99 15.89 -25.92
N ARG A 109 2.38 16.12 -24.65
CA ARG A 109 2.16 17.41 -23.96
C ARG A 109 2.92 18.55 -24.63
N ILE A 110 4.17 18.33 -25.02
CA ILE A 110 4.97 19.34 -25.74
C ILE A 110 4.31 19.71 -27.07
N VAL A 111 3.86 18.71 -27.84
CA VAL A 111 3.17 18.93 -29.11
C VAL A 111 1.86 19.70 -28.90
N MET A 112 1.04 19.32 -27.92
CA MET A 112 -0.19 20.04 -27.60
C MET A 112 0.07 21.50 -27.22
N LEU A 113 1.10 21.77 -26.42
CA LEU A 113 1.48 23.14 -26.06
C LEU A 113 2.00 23.94 -27.25
N ALA A 114 2.77 23.32 -28.15
CA ALA A 114 3.24 23.97 -29.37
C ALA A 114 2.09 24.34 -30.31
N VAL A 115 1.12 23.43 -30.50
CA VAL A 115 -0.09 23.68 -31.31
C VAL A 115 -0.94 24.78 -30.67
N ALA A 116 -1.17 24.73 -29.37
CA ALA A 116 -1.89 25.78 -28.65
C ALA A 116 -1.20 27.14 -28.79
N GLY A 117 0.13 27.18 -28.64
CA GLY A 117 0.92 28.40 -28.84
C GLY A 117 0.81 28.96 -30.26
N ALA A 118 0.89 28.10 -31.28
CA ALA A 118 0.70 28.50 -32.67
C ALA A 118 -0.72 29.06 -32.91
N PHE A 119 -1.74 28.44 -32.30
CA PHE A 119 -3.13 28.90 -32.37
C PHE A 119 -3.30 30.29 -31.75
N VAL A 120 -2.68 30.54 -30.60
CA VAL A 120 -2.70 31.85 -29.94
C VAL A 120 -2.03 32.91 -30.81
N VAL A 121 -0.85 32.61 -31.39
CA VAL A 121 -0.15 33.53 -32.31
C VAL A 121 -1.00 33.86 -33.53
N LEU A 122 -1.62 32.84 -34.14
CA LEU A 122 -2.51 33.02 -35.30
C LEU A 122 -3.72 33.90 -34.94
N MET A 123 -4.31 33.68 -33.76
CA MET A 123 -5.46 34.45 -33.30
C MET A 123 -5.10 35.91 -33.01
N LEU A 124 -3.96 36.18 -32.37
CA LEU A 124 -3.46 37.54 -32.13
C LEU A 124 -3.20 38.29 -33.44
N ARG A 125 -2.65 37.59 -34.44
CA ARG A 125 -2.48 38.12 -35.80
C ARG A 125 -3.81 38.43 -36.49
N TYR A 126 -4.80 37.53 -36.35
CA TYR A 126 -6.13 37.75 -36.92
C TYR A 126 -6.85 38.95 -36.28
N MET A 127 -6.62 39.19 -34.99
CA MET A 127 -7.16 40.34 -34.26
C MET A 127 -6.40 41.66 -34.54
N GLY A 128 -5.34 41.65 -35.35
CA GLY A 128 -4.57 42.84 -35.71
C GLY A 128 -3.76 43.44 -34.55
N VAL A 129 -3.52 42.65 -33.50
CA VAL A 129 -2.71 43.06 -32.34
C VAL A 129 -1.21 42.92 -32.65
N ILE A 130 -0.87 42.04 -33.60
CA ILE A 130 0.46 41.77 -34.15
C ILE A 130 0.33 41.67 -35.67
#